data_AF-A0A2N3HGK2-F1
#
_entry.id   AF-A0A2N3HGK2-F1
#
_cell.length_a   1.000
_cell.length_b   1.000
_cell.length_c   1.000
_cell.angle_alpha   90.00
_cell.angle_beta   90.00
_cell.angle_gamma   90.00
#
_symmetry.space_group_name_H-M   'P 1'
#
loop_
_entity.id
_entity.type
_entity.pdbx_description
1 polymer ?
#
loop_
_entity_poly.entity_id
_entity_poly.type
_entity_poly.pdbx_seq_one_letter_code
_entity_poly.pdbx_strand_id
1 'polypeptide(L)'
;MIIIKKVKTIMLLLVVVLSTHMYAQKEIIKSSMFVRVYNLDGKKINKGHVTFVGDTILGLKRHGNIIQINVREIGTIKTKRSAGHNLLIGTTAGAAAGAILGVVTVNATNDLFGNWFYHTESDGLVGGAMFGAVAGACNGGITAFLKHSNTYIINGDLEKWQVLKDD
;
A
#
# COMPACT_ATOMS: atom_id res chain seq x y z
N MET A 1 7.42 13.01 -38.45
CA MET A 1 6.57 13.42 -37.30
C MET A 1 6.20 12.27 -36.36
N ILE A 2 5.92 11.06 -36.87
CA ILE A 2 5.50 9.89 -36.06
C ILE A 2 6.61 9.35 -35.13
N ILE A 3 7.85 9.28 -35.60
CA ILE A 3 9.00 8.78 -34.82
C ILE A 3 9.26 9.66 -33.58
N ILE A 4 9.21 10.99 -33.75
CA ILE A 4 9.43 11.95 -32.66
C ILE A 4 8.33 11.82 -31.58
N LYS A 5 7.07 11.56 -31.97
CA LYS A 5 5.99 11.31 -31.02
C LYS A 5 6.24 10.02 -30.21
N LYS A 6 6.60 8.91 -30.88
CA LYS A 6 6.92 7.63 -30.20
C LYS A 6 8.10 7.75 -29.23
N VAL A 7 9.15 8.47 -29.63
CA VAL A 7 10.33 8.71 -28.77
C VAL A 7 9.97 9.53 -27.53
N LYS A 8 9.10 10.54 -27.67
CA LYS A 8 8.60 11.33 -26.51
C LYS A 8 7.78 10.48 -25.54
N THR A 9 6.90 9.60 -26.03
CA THR A 9 6.11 8.69 -25.18
C THR A 9 7.00 7.70 -24.43
N ILE A 10 8.04 7.16 -25.10
CA ILE A 10 9.02 6.27 -24.48
C ILE A 10 9.84 7.00 -23.41
N MET A 11 10.29 8.24 -23.67
CA MET A 11 10.99 9.05 -22.65
C MET A 11 10.09 9.34 -21.44
N LEU A 12 8.80 9.62 -21.67
CA LEU A 12 7.84 9.87 -20.58
C LEU A 12 7.65 8.62 -19.71
N LEU A 13 7.48 7.44 -20.32
CA LEU A 13 7.39 6.17 -19.60
C LEU A 13 8.67 5.87 -18.81
N LEU A 14 9.84 6.13 -19.40
CA LEU A 14 11.13 5.96 -18.73
C LEU A 14 11.26 6.88 -17.51
N VAL A 15 10.89 8.16 -17.63
CA VAL A 15 10.92 9.12 -16.51
C VAL A 15 9.96 8.70 -15.39
N VAL A 16 8.76 8.22 -15.72
CA VAL A 16 7.81 7.71 -14.73
C VAL A 16 8.40 6.52 -13.97
N VAL A 17 9.00 5.55 -14.67
CA VAL A 17 9.63 4.38 -14.05
C VAL A 17 10.85 4.76 -13.19
N LEU A 18 11.65 5.74 -13.60
CA LEU A 18 12.79 6.21 -12.82
C LEU A 18 12.36 6.98 -11.56
N SER A 19 11.23 7.70 -11.61
CA SER A 19 10.73 8.49 -10.47
C SER A 19 10.19 7.65 -9.30
N THR A 20 9.83 6.37 -9.52
CA THR A 20 9.31 5.50 -8.45
C THR A 20 10.37 5.07 -7.43
N HIS A 21 11.65 5.21 -7.76
CA HIS A 21 12.77 4.81 -6.89
C HIS A 21 13.01 5.78 -5.72
N MET A 22 12.43 6.99 -5.76
CA MET A 22 12.63 8.02 -4.73
C MET A 22 11.78 7.84 -3.47
N TYR A 23 10.79 6.93 -3.46
CA TYR A 23 9.87 6.76 -2.32
C TYR A 23 10.30 5.68 -1.29
N ALA A 24 11.44 5.02 -1.51
CA ALA A 24 11.93 3.96 -0.62
C ALA A 24 12.89 4.45 0.48
N GLN A 25 13.30 5.72 0.48
CA GLN A 25 14.31 6.23 1.40
C GLN A 25 13.69 7.05 2.54
N LYS A 26 13.27 6.35 3.60
CA LYS A 26 13.33 6.88 4.97
C LYS A 26 13.23 5.76 6.01
N GLU A 27 14.36 5.10 6.28
CA GLU A 27 14.56 4.43 7.57
C GLU A 27 14.83 5.49 8.62
N ILE A 28 13.81 6.09 9.24
CA ILE A 28 14.01 6.73 10.54
C ILE A 28 12.77 6.47 11.40
N ILE A 29 13.04 5.96 12.61
CA ILE A 29 12.17 5.74 13.77
C ILE A 29 11.44 4.39 13.82
N LYS A 30 12.07 3.40 14.51
CA LYS A 30 11.46 2.14 15.00
C LYS A 30 10.10 2.34 15.72
N SER A 31 9.78 3.57 16.18
CA SER A 31 8.49 3.97 16.79
C SER A 31 7.39 4.39 15.80
N SER A 32 7.41 3.88 14.57
CA SER A 32 6.32 4.11 13.61
C SER A 32 5.92 2.84 12.85
N MET A 33 6.37 1.67 13.30
CA MET A 33 6.03 0.40 12.65
C MET A 33 4.54 0.09 12.81
N PHE A 34 3.84 -0.15 11.70
CA PHE A 34 2.47 -0.63 11.74
C PHE A 34 2.43 -2.11 12.15
N VAL A 35 1.63 -2.45 13.14
CA VAL A 35 1.43 -3.82 13.60
C VAL A 35 -0.05 -4.18 13.75
N ARG A 36 -0.35 -5.48 13.60
CA ARG A 36 -1.62 -6.10 13.97
C ARG A 36 -1.37 -7.05 15.13
N VAL A 37 -2.15 -6.91 16.19
CA VAL A 37 -2.03 -7.69 17.42
C VAL A 37 -3.20 -8.67 17.50
N TYR A 38 -2.89 -9.93 17.76
CA TYR A 38 -3.84 -11.03 17.92
C TYR A 38 -3.72 -11.60 19.32
N ASN A 39 -4.85 -12.01 19.90
CA ASN A 39 -4.87 -12.68 21.20
C ASN A 39 -4.35 -14.13 21.10
N LEU A 40 -4.35 -14.81 22.23
CA LEU A 40 -3.97 -16.22 22.37
C LEU A 40 -4.83 -17.16 21.48
N ASP A 41 -6.09 -16.81 21.25
CA ASP A 41 -7.01 -17.57 20.37
C ASP A 41 -6.80 -17.25 18.87
N GLY A 42 -5.85 -16.39 18.53
CA GLY A 42 -5.61 -15.95 17.14
C GLY A 42 -6.62 -14.93 16.60
N LYS A 43 -7.51 -14.39 17.44
CA LYS A 43 -8.42 -13.29 17.09
C LYS A 43 -7.70 -11.96 17.16
N LYS A 44 -7.84 -11.14 16.12
CA LYS A 44 -7.25 -9.79 16.09
C LYS A 44 -7.91 -8.90 17.14
N ILE A 45 -7.14 -8.46 18.13
CA ILE A 45 -7.60 -7.56 19.19
C ILE A 45 -7.36 -6.10 18.85
N ASN A 46 -6.25 -5.78 18.18
CA ASN A 46 -5.98 -4.40 17.78
C ASN A 46 -5.01 -4.25 16.59
N LYS A 47 -4.83 -3.01 16.13
CA LYS A 47 -3.87 -2.62 15.09
C LYS A 47 -3.48 -1.15 15.23
N GLY A 48 -2.26 -0.79 14.87
CA GLY A 48 -1.81 0.61 14.92
C GLY A 48 -0.32 0.73 14.67
N HIS A 49 0.22 1.93 14.83
CA HIS A 49 1.66 2.14 14.81
C HIS A 49 2.22 2.03 16.23
N VAL A 50 3.29 1.26 16.41
CA VAL A 50 3.95 1.12 17.71
C VAL A 50 4.43 2.48 18.17
N THR A 51 3.97 2.91 19.34
CA THR A 51 4.39 4.17 19.98
C THR A 51 5.44 3.90 21.05
N PHE A 52 5.23 2.85 21.85
CA PHE A 52 6.19 2.39 22.84
C PHE A 52 6.02 0.89 23.09
N VAL A 53 7.11 0.25 23.52
CA VAL A 53 7.18 -1.15 23.95
C VAL A 53 7.68 -1.13 25.39
N GLY A 54 6.75 -1.22 26.35
CA GLY A 54 7.07 -1.30 27.77
C GLY A 54 7.33 -2.74 28.21
N ASP A 55 7.62 -2.95 29.50
CA ASP A 55 7.97 -4.29 30.01
C ASP A 55 6.77 -5.25 30.00
N THR A 56 5.56 -4.74 30.17
CA THR A 56 4.32 -5.54 30.20
C THR A 56 3.20 -4.96 29.33
N ILE A 57 3.45 -3.83 28.65
CA ILE A 57 2.45 -3.09 27.89
C ILE A 57 2.98 -2.71 26.51
N LEU A 58 2.19 -2.98 25.48
CA LEU A 58 2.38 -2.47 24.13
C LEU A 58 1.51 -1.23 23.90
N GLY A 59 2.13 -0.12 23.53
CA GLY A 59 1.46 1.11 23.14
C GLY A 59 1.31 1.23 21.63
N LEU A 60 0.07 1.36 21.13
CA LEU A 60 -0.25 1.54 19.72
C LEU A 60 -0.98 2.86 19.49
N LYS A 61 -0.58 3.63 18.47
CA LYS A 61 -1.32 4.80 17.99
C LYS A 61 -2.25 4.43 16.85
N ARG A 62 -3.53 4.78 17.00
CA ARG A 62 -4.55 4.62 15.96
C ARG A 62 -5.54 5.79 16.00
N HIS A 63 -5.68 6.48 14.87
CA HIS A 63 -6.58 7.64 14.72
C HIS A 63 -6.41 8.71 15.82
N GLY A 64 -5.17 9.03 16.18
CA GLY A 64 -4.87 10.01 17.24
C GLY A 64 -4.90 9.45 18.66
N ASN A 65 -5.58 8.32 18.90
CA ASN A 65 -5.66 7.70 20.22
C ASN A 65 -4.51 6.73 20.47
N ILE A 66 -4.07 6.65 21.73
CA ILE A 66 -3.12 5.66 22.22
C ILE A 66 -3.91 4.49 22.83
N ILE A 67 -3.59 3.28 22.39
CA ILE A 67 -4.17 2.03 22.82
C ILE A 67 -3.07 1.27 23.55
N GLN A 68 -3.37 0.84 24.77
CA GLN A 68 -2.45 0.04 25.58
C GLN A 68 -2.95 -1.40 25.65
N ILE A 69 -2.05 -2.37 25.43
CA ILE A 69 -2.38 -3.80 25.42
C ILE A 69 -1.39 -4.51 26.34
N ASN A 70 -1.91 -5.32 27.27
CA ASN A 70 -1.04 -6.12 28.14
C ASN A 70 -0.41 -7.27 27.36
N VAL A 71 0.88 -7.50 27.54
CA VAL A 71 1.63 -8.58 26.88
C VAL A 71 0.99 -9.96 27.09
N ARG A 72 0.40 -10.20 28.27
CA ARG A 72 -0.28 -11.47 28.61
C ARG A 72 -1.48 -11.78 27.71
N GLU A 73 -2.07 -10.75 27.10
CA GLU A 73 -3.21 -10.90 26.19
C GLU A 73 -2.74 -11.11 24.74
N ILE A 74 -1.45 -11.00 24.45
CA ILE A 74 -0.89 -11.03 23.10
C ILE A 74 -0.45 -12.47 22.76
N GLY A 75 -1.10 -13.06 21.76
CA GLY A 75 -0.65 -14.28 21.10
C GLY A 75 0.40 -13.98 20.05
N THR A 76 0.03 -13.24 19.01
CA THR A 76 0.93 -12.94 17.89
C THR A 76 0.87 -11.48 17.44
N ILE A 77 1.99 -10.97 16.95
CA ILE A 77 2.11 -9.64 16.36
C ILE A 77 2.58 -9.79 14.91
N LYS A 78 1.86 -9.18 13.96
CA LYS A 78 2.21 -9.19 12.53
C LYS A 78 2.47 -7.77 12.03
N THR A 79 3.59 -7.56 11.34
CA THR A 79 4.04 -6.23 10.89
C THR A 79 3.48 -5.80 9.53
N LYS A 80 2.81 -6.71 8.81
CA LYS A 80 2.22 -6.43 7.49
C LYS A 80 0.78 -5.92 7.59
N ARG A 81 0.43 -4.94 6.75
CA ARG A 81 -0.96 -4.48 6.53
C ARG A 81 -1.81 -5.57 5.84
N SER A 82 -3.13 -5.47 5.91
CA SER A 82 -4.00 -6.45 5.23
C SER A 82 -3.88 -6.34 3.70
N ALA A 83 -4.01 -7.46 2.98
CA ALA A 83 -3.98 -7.46 1.51
C ALA A 83 -5.00 -6.48 0.91
N GLY A 84 -6.21 -6.44 1.47
CA GLY A 84 -7.26 -5.50 1.06
C GLY A 84 -6.89 -4.02 1.22
N HIS A 85 -5.96 -3.67 2.12
CA HIS A 85 -5.53 -2.27 2.26
C HIS A 85 -4.64 -1.83 1.09
N ASN A 86 -3.69 -2.69 0.69
CA ASN A 86 -2.85 -2.42 -0.47
C ASN A 86 -3.65 -2.48 -1.76
N LEU A 87 -4.58 -3.44 -1.88
CA LEU A 87 -5.52 -3.53 -2.98
C LEU A 87 -6.32 -2.24 -3.12
N LEU A 88 -6.91 -1.75 -2.01
CA LEU A 88 -7.71 -0.52 -2.02
C LEU A 88 -6.88 0.69 -2.45
N ILE A 89 -5.71 0.90 -1.85
CA ILE A 89 -4.82 2.02 -2.22
C ILE A 89 -4.46 1.94 -3.70
N GLY A 90 -4.03 0.76 -4.16
CA GLY A 90 -3.69 0.53 -5.56
C GLY A 90 -4.85 0.84 -6.49
N THR A 91 -6.04 0.32 -6.19
CA THR A 91 -7.27 0.57 -6.95
C THR A 91 -7.59 2.06 -7.02
N THR A 92 -7.59 2.76 -5.88
CA THR A 92 -7.93 4.20 -5.83
C THR A 92 -6.91 5.06 -6.58
N ALA A 93 -5.62 4.77 -6.42
CA ALA A 93 -4.56 5.50 -7.10
C ALA A 93 -4.59 5.23 -8.61
N GLY A 94 -4.78 3.97 -8.99
CA GLY A 94 -4.90 3.56 -10.38
C GLY A 94 -6.13 4.17 -11.06
N ALA A 95 -7.28 4.18 -10.38
CA ALA A 95 -8.51 4.80 -10.91
C ALA A 95 -8.31 6.30 -11.15
N ALA A 96 -7.74 7.03 -10.18
CA ALA A 96 -7.48 8.45 -10.33
C ALA A 96 -6.51 8.73 -11.50
N ALA A 97 -5.41 7.98 -11.59
CA ALA A 97 -4.45 8.12 -12.67
C ALA A 97 -5.06 7.77 -14.04
N GLY A 98 -5.81 6.67 -14.11
CA GLY A 98 -6.47 6.21 -15.32
C GLY A 98 -7.55 7.18 -15.80
N ALA A 99 -8.32 7.78 -14.89
CA ALA A 99 -9.31 8.80 -15.20
C ALA A 99 -8.66 10.03 -15.88
N ILE A 100 -7.55 10.53 -15.30
CA ILE A 100 -6.80 11.67 -15.85
C ILE A 100 -6.25 11.32 -17.24
N LEU A 101 -5.63 10.15 -17.39
CA LEU A 101 -5.08 9.70 -18.67
C LEU A 101 -6.18 9.47 -19.72
N GLY A 102 -7.34 8.96 -19.32
CA GLY A 102 -8.46 8.71 -20.21
C GLY A 102 -9.04 10.00 -20.80
N VAL A 103 -9.18 11.06 -19.99
CA VAL A 103 -9.63 12.38 -20.49
C VAL A 103 -8.61 13.02 -21.41
N VAL A 104 -7.30 12.86 -21.16
CA VAL A 104 -6.27 13.48 -22.02
C VAL A 104 -6.10 12.75 -23.36
N THR A 105 -6.50 11.49 -23.46
CA THR A 105 -6.21 10.64 -24.63
C THR A 105 -7.30 10.61 -25.70
N VAL A 106 -8.51 11.12 -25.44
CA VAL A 106 -9.63 11.13 -26.42
C VAL A 106 -9.33 11.92 -27.71
N ASN A 107 -8.44 12.91 -27.66
CA ASN A 107 -8.08 13.73 -28.83
C ASN A 107 -6.72 13.35 -29.44
N ALA A 108 -6.08 12.28 -28.94
CA ALA A 108 -4.80 11.81 -29.46
C ALA A 108 -5.01 10.99 -30.73
N THR A 109 -5.05 11.67 -31.89
CA THR A 109 -5.16 11.03 -33.21
C THR A 109 -4.02 10.01 -33.40
N ASN A 110 -4.36 8.73 -33.39
CA ASN A 110 -3.53 7.52 -33.55
C ASN A 110 -2.90 6.88 -32.30
N ASP A 111 -3.46 7.04 -31.10
CA ASP A 111 -3.06 6.22 -29.95
C ASP A 111 -3.92 4.96 -29.76
N LEU A 112 -3.25 3.86 -29.41
CA LEU A 112 -3.78 2.49 -29.27
C LEU A 112 -5.00 2.39 -28.34
N PHE A 113 -5.18 3.35 -27.43
CA PHE A 113 -6.24 3.38 -26.42
C PHE A 113 -7.38 4.35 -26.76
N GLY A 114 -7.11 5.47 -27.43
CA GLY A 114 -8.12 6.50 -27.73
C GLY A 114 -9.21 6.00 -28.66
N ASN A 115 -8.83 5.30 -29.74
CA ASN A 115 -9.79 4.83 -30.75
C ASN A 115 -10.59 3.57 -30.34
N TRP A 116 -10.11 2.77 -29.38
CA TRP A 116 -10.74 1.49 -29.00
C TRP A 116 -11.68 1.60 -27.80
N PHE A 117 -11.49 2.60 -26.93
CA PHE A 117 -12.19 2.66 -25.65
C PHE A 117 -12.90 3.98 -25.35
N TYR A 118 -12.54 5.10 -26.01
CA TYR A 118 -12.91 6.44 -25.55
C TYR A 118 -13.34 7.36 -26.69
N HIS A 119 -14.66 7.48 -26.91
CA HIS A 119 -15.21 8.32 -27.98
C HIS A 119 -15.50 9.76 -27.54
N THR A 120 -15.76 9.96 -26.24
CA THR A 120 -15.99 11.27 -25.64
C THR A 120 -15.11 11.45 -24.40
N GLU A 121 -14.89 12.70 -23.96
CA GLU A 121 -14.16 12.98 -22.71
C GLU A 121 -14.79 12.26 -21.51
N SER A 122 -16.12 12.13 -21.47
CA SER A 122 -16.84 11.36 -20.44
C SER A 122 -16.56 9.85 -20.52
N ASP A 123 -16.48 9.27 -21.72
CA ASP A 123 -16.12 7.86 -21.88
C ASP A 123 -14.66 7.63 -21.47
N GLY A 124 -13.78 8.56 -21.86
CA GLY A 124 -12.37 8.65 -21.43
C GLY A 124 -12.22 8.60 -19.92
N LEU A 125 -12.96 9.46 -19.23
CA LEU A 125 -12.97 9.52 -17.78
C LEU A 125 -13.39 8.18 -17.15
N VAL A 126 -14.54 7.65 -17.56
CA VAL A 126 -15.15 6.47 -16.93
C VAL A 126 -14.33 5.22 -17.22
N GLY A 127 -14.07 4.91 -18.50
CA GLY A 127 -13.34 3.69 -18.81
C GLY A 127 -11.86 3.81 -18.45
N GLY A 128 -11.27 5.00 -18.49
CA GLY A 128 -9.93 5.27 -17.97
C GLY A 128 -9.85 4.98 -16.47
N ALA A 129 -10.83 5.45 -15.69
CA ALA A 129 -10.93 5.15 -14.27
C ALA A 129 -11.09 3.64 -14.00
N MET A 130 -11.91 2.93 -14.77
CA MET A 130 -12.13 1.49 -14.60
C MET A 130 -10.87 0.68 -14.93
N PHE A 131 -10.23 0.94 -16.06
CA PHE A 131 -8.98 0.27 -16.43
C PHE A 131 -7.86 0.58 -15.44
N GLY A 132 -7.74 1.86 -15.07
CA GLY A 132 -6.81 2.31 -14.04
C GLY A 132 -7.05 1.60 -12.71
N ALA A 133 -8.31 1.44 -12.30
CA ALA A 133 -8.68 0.74 -11.07
C ALA A 133 -8.23 -0.73 -11.09
N VAL A 134 -8.47 -1.45 -12.19
CA VAL A 134 -8.06 -2.86 -12.35
C VAL A 134 -6.54 -2.98 -12.32
N ALA A 135 -5.83 -2.17 -13.11
CA ALA A 135 -4.36 -2.16 -13.13
C ALA A 135 -3.78 -1.82 -11.75
N GLY A 136 -4.38 -0.84 -11.07
CA GLY A 136 -4.03 -0.45 -9.71
C GLY A 136 -4.29 -1.57 -8.68
N ALA A 137 -5.42 -2.28 -8.79
CA ALA A 137 -5.75 -3.41 -7.94
C ALA A 137 -4.75 -4.56 -8.13
N CYS A 138 -4.37 -4.88 -9.37
CA CYS A 138 -3.35 -5.88 -9.67
C CYS A 138 -2.02 -5.54 -9.00
N ASN A 139 -1.54 -4.30 -9.12
CA ASN A 139 -0.33 -3.83 -8.45
C ASN A 139 -0.45 -3.88 -6.91
N GLY A 140 -1.61 -3.47 -6.37
CA GLY A 140 -1.92 -3.57 -4.94
C GLY A 140 -1.95 -5.03 -4.44
N GLY A 141 -2.43 -5.95 -5.26
CA GLY A 141 -2.46 -7.38 -4.99
C GLY A 141 -1.07 -8.02 -5.00
N ILE A 142 -0.27 -7.73 -6.03
CA ILE A 142 1.12 -8.22 -6.14
C ILE A 142 1.94 -7.73 -4.95
N THR A 143 1.87 -6.45 -4.63
CA THR A 143 2.59 -5.89 -3.47
C THR A 143 2.08 -6.47 -2.14
N ALA A 144 0.78 -6.75 -2.03
CA ALA A 144 0.24 -7.48 -0.89
C ALA A 144 0.76 -8.91 -0.81
N PHE A 145 1.04 -9.60 -1.92
CA PHE A 145 1.55 -10.95 -1.90
C PHE A 145 3.05 -10.97 -1.56
N LEU A 146 3.86 -10.18 -2.29
CA LEU A 146 5.31 -10.17 -2.20
C LEU A 146 5.89 -9.53 -0.92
N LYS A 147 5.11 -8.69 -0.22
CA LYS A 147 5.64 -8.03 1.00
C LYS A 147 5.88 -9.04 2.11
N HIS A 148 7.13 -9.19 2.53
CA HIS A 148 7.50 -10.00 3.70
C HIS A 148 6.88 -9.41 4.98
N SER A 149 6.40 -10.28 5.88
CA SER A 149 5.86 -9.92 7.18
C SER A 149 6.68 -10.60 8.25
N ASN A 150 7.21 -9.82 9.19
CA ASN A 150 7.69 -10.39 10.44
C ASN A 150 6.46 -10.77 11.28
N THR A 151 6.50 -11.96 11.87
CA THR A 151 5.48 -12.47 12.77
C THR A 151 6.16 -12.85 14.06
N TYR A 152 5.86 -12.11 15.13
CA TYR A 152 6.36 -12.38 16.46
C TYR A 152 5.33 -13.22 17.21
N ILE A 153 5.76 -14.39 17.70
CA ILE A 153 4.93 -15.28 18.51
C ILE A 153 5.28 -14.99 19.97
N ILE A 154 4.39 -14.32 20.68
CA ILE A 154 4.59 -13.91 22.07
C ILE A 154 3.93 -14.92 23.01
N ASN A 155 2.68 -15.33 22.73
CA ASN A 155 1.91 -16.26 23.57
C ASN A 155 1.87 -15.88 25.06
N GLY A 156 1.83 -14.58 25.36
CA GLY A 156 1.86 -14.07 26.74
C GLY A 156 3.19 -14.26 27.49
N ASP A 157 4.24 -14.72 26.80
CA ASP A 157 5.54 -15.03 27.37
C ASP A 157 6.45 -13.78 27.39
N LEU A 158 6.95 -13.43 28.56
CA LEU A 158 7.79 -12.25 28.77
C LEU A 158 9.21 -12.44 28.20
N GLU A 159 9.70 -13.66 28.06
CA GLU A 159 11.01 -13.91 27.44
C GLU A 159 10.93 -13.68 25.93
N LYS A 160 9.85 -14.14 25.29
CA LYS A 160 9.60 -13.90 23.85
C LYS A 160 9.26 -12.44 23.56
N TRP A 161 8.77 -11.71 24.55
CA TRP A 161 8.54 -10.28 24.46
C TRP A 161 9.83 -9.46 24.33
N GLN A 162 10.92 -9.89 24.97
CA GLN A 162 12.21 -9.19 24.89
C GLN A 162 12.76 -9.15 23.46
N VAL A 163 12.52 -10.20 22.68
CA VAL A 163 12.90 -10.25 21.25
C VAL A 163 12.29 -9.09 20.45
N LEU A 164 11.05 -8.68 20.75
CA LEU A 164 10.43 -7.52 20.08
C LEU A 164 11.01 -6.18 20.55
N LYS A 165 11.52 -6.13 21.80
CA LYS A 165 12.11 -4.93 22.39
C LYS A 165 13.50 -4.64 21.82
N ASP A 166 14.24 -5.70 21.50
CA ASP A 166 15.62 -5.64 21.01
C ASP A 166 15.72 -5.48 19.47
N ASP A 167 14.69 -5.92 18.73
CA ASP A 167 14.57 -5.80 17.25
C ASP A 167 14.39 -4.36 16.75
#